data_AF-A0AAV5C0V4-F1
#
_entry.id   AF-A0AAV5C0V4-F1
#
_cell.length_a   1.000
_cell.length_b   1.000
_cell.length_c   1.000
_cell.angle_alpha   90.00
_cell.angle_beta   90.00
_cell.angle_gamma   90.00
#
_symmetry.space_group_name_H-M   'P 1'
#
loop_
_entity.id
_entity.type
_entity.pdbx_description
1 polymer ?
#
loop_
_entity_poly.entity_id
_entity_poly.type
_entity_poly.pdbx_seq_one_letter_code
_entity_poly.pdbx_strand_id
1 'polypeptide(L)'
;MWRPQKFKSIYLLATLYVLTLTLPSASAAYWAFGDALLTHSNALALLPRTAWRDAAVVLMLIHQFITFGFACTPLYFVWEKLIGLHDCKSLCKRAAARLPVVVPIWFLAIIFPFFGPINSAVGSLLVSFTVYIIPALAHMVTFRSPQSRENAVERPPKFAGGWTGAYVINSFVVAWVLVVGFGFGGWASITNFVQQVNTFGLFAKCYQCPPHIGAPPPMAPAPTPMAAVLNATGGFGLFGPASSPAPAPSPVTQFFLRHHHHRHHRHGL
;
A
#
# COMPACT_ATOMS: atom_id res chain seq x y z
N MET A 1 -11.55 5.31 -24.81
CA MET A 1 -12.85 5.33 -24.09
C MET A 1 -13.93 5.79 -25.06
N TRP A 2 -14.94 4.98 -25.33
CA TRP A 2 -15.91 5.25 -26.41
C TRP A 2 -17.02 6.26 -26.07
N ARG A 3 -17.29 6.53 -24.78
CA ARG A 3 -18.23 7.60 -24.35
C ARG A 3 -17.70 8.34 -23.11
N PRO A 4 -16.96 9.45 -23.29
CA PRO A 4 -16.28 10.14 -22.18
C PRO A 4 -17.25 10.76 -21.15
N GLN A 5 -18.49 11.10 -21.55
CA GLN A 5 -19.50 11.67 -20.66
C GLN A 5 -19.88 10.77 -19.47
N LYS A 6 -19.75 9.44 -19.62
CA LYS A 6 -20.06 8.47 -18.55
C LYS A 6 -18.89 8.17 -17.62
N PHE A 7 -17.75 8.87 -17.78
CA PHE A 7 -16.53 8.56 -17.06
C PHE A 7 -16.70 8.55 -15.55
N LYS A 8 -17.41 9.53 -14.99
CA LYS A 8 -17.63 9.64 -13.54
C LYS A 8 -18.32 8.43 -12.93
N SER A 9 -19.45 8.04 -13.53
CA SER A 9 -20.25 6.92 -13.02
C SER A 9 -19.48 5.60 -13.16
N ILE A 10 -18.76 5.43 -14.28
CA ILE A 10 -17.92 4.26 -14.50
C ILE A 10 -16.75 4.24 -13.51
N TYR A 11 -16.10 5.39 -13.27
CA TYR A 11 -15.01 5.52 -12.31
C TYR A 11 -15.49 5.18 -10.90
N LEU A 12 -16.61 5.75 -10.45
CA LEU A 12 -17.20 5.47 -9.14
C LEU A 12 -17.57 3.98 -9.01
N LEU A 13 -18.22 3.40 -10.03
CA LEU A 13 -18.56 1.97 -10.03
C LEU A 13 -17.30 1.10 -10.00
N ALA A 14 -16.27 1.44 -10.75
CA ALA A 14 -14.99 0.73 -10.72
C ALA A 14 -14.32 0.83 -9.34
N THR A 15 -14.35 2.00 -8.70
CA THR A 15 -13.85 2.16 -7.32
C THR A 15 -14.63 1.29 -6.35
N LEU A 16 -15.97 1.29 -6.41
CA LEU A 16 -16.80 0.42 -5.58
C LEU A 16 -16.51 -1.06 -5.82
N TYR A 17 -16.34 -1.46 -7.08
CA TYR A 17 -15.97 -2.82 -7.43
C TYR A 17 -14.62 -3.22 -6.84
N VAL A 18 -13.59 -2.37 -6.97
CA VAL A 18 -12.27 -2.63 -6.36
C VAL A 18 -12.38 -2.75 -4.84
N LEU A 19 -13.20 -1.92 -4.20
CA LEU A 19 -13.47 -2.02 -2.76
C LEU A 19 -14.12 -3.37 -2.40
N THR A 20 -15.05 -3.89 -3.21
CA THR A 20 -15.64 -5.22 -2.96
C THR A 20 -14.66 -6.37 -3.11
N LEU A 21 -13.59 -6.22 -3.89
CA LEU A 21 -12.54 -7.25 -4.00
C LEU A 21 -11.53 -7.18 -2.85
N THR A 22 -11.21 -5.96 -2.41
CA THR A 22 -10.13 -5.71 -1.46
C THR A 22 -10.58 -5.72 0.00
N LEU A 23 -11.73 -5.13 0.32
CA LEU A 23 -12.19 -5.02 1.71
C LEU A 23 -12.50 -6.38 2.35
N PRO A 24 -13.23 -7.31 1.71
CA PRO A 24 -13.55 -8.60 2.36
C PRO A 24 -12.29 -9.44 2.60
N SER A 25 -11.37 -9.48 1.62
CA SER A 25 -10.13 -10.24 1.72
C SER A 25 -9.19 -9.67 2.78
N ALA A 26 -9.02 -8.34 2.83
CA ALA A 26 -8.26 -7.68 3.88
C ALA A 26 -8.89 -7.89 5.26
N SER A 27 -10.21 -7.73 5.38
CA SER A 27 -10.92 -7.92 6.65
C SER A 27 -10.78 -9.36 7.17
N ALA A 28 -10.86 -10.36 6.29
CA ALA A 28 -10.65 -11.76 6.66
C ALA A 28 -9.21 -12.02 7.13
N ALA A 29 -8.20 -11.46 6.44
CA ALA A 29 -6.80 -11.60 6.83
C ALA A 29 -6.51 -10.93 8.19
N TYR A 30 -7.01 -9.70 8.41
CA TYR A 30 -6.88 -9.01 9.69
C TYR A 30 -7.61 -9.72 10.82
N TRP A 31 -8.80 -10.28 10.55
CA TRP A 31 -9.54 -11.06 11.54
C TRP A 31 -8.79 -12.34 11.93
N ALA A 32 -8.15 -13.02 10.97
CA ALA A 32 -7.45 -14.27 11.21
C ALA A 32 -6.07 -14.10 11.87
N PHE A 33 -5.32 -13.07 11.50
CA PHE A 33 -3.90 -12.94 11.86
C PHE A 33 -3.56 -11.70 12.70
N GLY A 34 -4.44 -10.70 12.75
CA GLY A 34 -4.26 -9.48 13.55
C GLY A 34 -2.87 -8.86 13.42
N ASP A 35 -2.20 -8.68 14.55
CA ASP A 35 -0.89 -8.02 14.66
C ASP A 35 0.26 -8.75 13.93
N ALA A 36 0.10 -10.04 13.61
CA ALA A 36 1.13 -10.76 12.85
C ALA A 36 1.34 -10.15 11.44
N LEU A 37 0.35 -9.46 10.89
CA LEU A 37 0.47 -8.76 9.60
C LEU A 37 1.35 -7.50 9.67
N LEU A 38 1.61 -6.97 10.87
CA LEU A 38 2.50 -5.80 11.04
C LEU A 38 3.96 -6.17 10.78
N THR A 39 4.36 -7.39 11.16
CA THR A 39 5.73 -7.89 10.99
C THR A 39 5.89 -8.71 9.71
N HIS A 40 4.80 -9.23 9.14
CA HIS A 40 4.79 -9.97 7.88
C HIS A 40 4.12 -9.19 6.75
N SER A 41 4.91 -8.51 5.91
CA SER A 41 4.40 -7.72 4.77
C SER A 41 3.67 -8.53 3.69
N ASN A 42 3.82 -9.86 3.69
CA ASN A 42 3.07 -10.77 2.81
C ASN A 42 2.20 -11.71 3.64
N ALA A 43 0.87 -11.53 3.55
CA ALA A 43 -0.10 -12.34 4.29
C ALA A 43 -0.05 -13.83 3.92
N LEU A 44 0.35 -14.19 2.69
CA LEU A 44 0.48 -15.59 2.27
C LEU A 44 1.58 -16.34 3.05
N ALA A 45 2.53 -15.62 3.66
CA ALA A 45 3.57 -16.21 4.49
C ALA A 45 3.03 -16.77 5.81
N LEU A 46 1.90 -16.26 6.30
CA LEU A 46 1.26 -16.70 7.55
C LEU A 46 0.36 -17.93 7.36
N LEU A 47 -0.02 -18.24 6.12
CA LEU A 47 -0.88 -19.38 5.84
C LEU A 47 -0.10 -20.71 5.92
N PRO A 48 -0.71 -21.77 6.48
CA PRO A 48 -0.10 -23.09 6.53
C PRO A 48 0.18 -23.61 5.12
N ARG A 49 1.26 -24.41 4.98
CA ARG A 49 1.63 -25.06 3.72
C ARG A 49 0.51 -26.00 3.28
N THR A 50 -0.21 -25.60 2.24
CA THR A 50 -1.31 -26.36 1.63
C THR A 50 -1.29 -26.14 0.12
N ALA A 51 -1.87 -27.06 -0.65
CA ALA A 51 -1.96 -26.93 -2.10
C ALA A 51 -2.66 -25.62 -2.53
N TRP A 52 -3.65 -25.15 -1.77
CA TRP A 52 -4.35 -23.88 -2.03
C TRP A 52 -3.44 -22.67 -1.86
N ARG A 53 -2.62 -22.66 -0.80
CA ARG A 53 -1.63 -21.60 -0.59
C ARG A 53 -0.60 -21.60 -1.71
N ASP A 54 -0.10 -22.77 -2.09
CA ASP A 54 0.92 -22.89 -3.13
C ASP A 54 0.36 -22.46 -4.50
N ALA A 55 -0.90 -22.81 -4.82
CA ALA A 55 -1.60 -22.31 -6.00
C ALA A 55 -1.74 -20.78 -5.98
N ALA A 56 -2.10 -20.18 -4.84
CA ALA A 56 -2.21 -18.72 -4.70
C ALA A 56 -0.85 -18.02 -4.90
N VAL A 57 0.23 -18.58 -4.36
CA VAL A 57 1.60 -18.06 -4.56
C VAL A 57 2.00 -18.15 -6.04
N VAL A 58 1.75 -19.27 -6.71
CA VAL A 58 2.04 -19.41 -8.15
C VAL A 58 1.25 -18.39 -8.97
N LEU A 59 -0.05 -18.21 -8.69
CA LEU A 59 -0.87 -17.23 -9.38
C LEU A 59 -0.36 -15.80 -9.14
N MET A 60 0.06 -15.48 -7.92
CA MET A 60 0.67 -14.19 -7.58
C MET A 60 1.98 -13.95 -8.36
N LEU A 61 2.84 -14.97 -8.50
CA LEU A 61 4.08 -14.87 -9.28
C LEU A 61 3.81 -14.65 -10.77
N ILE A 62 2.85 -15.37 -11.35
CA ILE A 62 2.41 -15.17 -12.74
C ILE A 62 1.90 -13.74 -12.93
N HIS A 63 1.03 -13.27 -12.03
CA HIS A 63 0.54 -11.90 -12.04
C HIS A 63 1.71 -10.91 -12.00
N GLN A 64 2.63 -11.06 -11.05
CA GLN A 64 3.76 -10.15 -10.88
C GLN A 64 4.67 -10.08 -12.11
N PHE A 65 4.89 -11.21 -12.80
CA PHE A 65 5.66 -11.27 -14.04
C PHE A 65 4.98 -10.47 -15.17
N ILE A 66 3.67 -10.65 -15.34
CA ILE A 66 2.89 -9.93 -16.35
C ILE A 66 2.85 -8.43 -16.03
N THR A 67 2.57 -8.07 -14.77
CA THR A 67 2.53 -6.68 -14.32
C THR A 67 3.87 -5.98 -14.51
N PHE A 68 4.99 -6.65 -14.23
CA PHE A 68 6.33 -6.11 -14.48
C PHE A 68 6.52 -5.77 -15.97
N GLY A 69 6.15 -6.68 -16.88
CA GLY A 69 6.22 -6.44 -18.32
C GLY A 69 5.42 -5.21 -18.75
N PHE A 70 4.17 -5.07 -18.27
CA PHE A 70 3.34 -3.91 -18.57
C PHE A 70 3.87 -2.61 -17.95
N ALA A 71 4.37 -2.65 -16.71
CA ALA A 71 4.86 -1.47 -16.01
C ALA A 71 6.18 -0.94 -16.59
N CYS A 72 7.08 -1.83 -17.04
CA CYS A 72 8.34 -1.41 -17.67
C CYS A 72 8.17 -0.91 -19.11
N THR A 73 7.09 -1.27 -19.79
CA THR A 73 6.81 -0.85 -21.17
C THR A 73 6.83 0.68 -21.36
N PRO A 74 6.10 1.50 -20.59
CA PRO A 74 6.18 2.97 -20.72
C PRO A 74 7.58 3.50 -20.38
N LEU A 75 8.30 2.89 -19.43
CA LEU A 75 9.68 3.28 -19.10
C LEU A 75 10.62 3.05 -20.28
N TYR A 76 10.49 1.90 -20.96
CA TYR A 76 11.25 1.63 -22.18
C TYR A 76 10.94 2.63 -23.28
N PHE A 77 9.67 3.01 -23.47
CA PHE A 77 9.32 3.99 -24.49
C PHE A 77 9.93 5.37 -24.20
N VAL A 78 9.85 5.83 -22.95
CA VAL A 78 10.46 7.11 -22.55
C VAL A 78 11.99 7.05 -22.70
N TRP A 79 12.61 5.94 -22.29
CA TRP A 79 14.06 5.75 -22.40
C TRP A 79 14.52 5.65 -23.87
N GLU A 80 13.83 4.85 -24.69
CA GLU A 80 14.09 4.71 -26.14
C GLU A 80 13.98 6.05 -26.87
N LYS A 81 13.04 6.91 -26.42
CA LYS A 81 12.89 8.27 -26.94
C LYS A 81 14.03 9.18 -26.47
N LEU A 82 14.45 9.08 -25.19
CA LEU A 82 15.55 9.88 -24.64
C LEU A 82 16.87 9.61 -25.35
N ILE A 83 17.16 8.35 -25.67
CA ILE A 83 18.38 7.94 -26.39
C ILE A 83 18.25 8.02 -27.93
N GLY A 84 17.08 8.45 -28.45
CA GLY A 84 16.83 8.59 -29.88
C GLY A 84 16.70 7.28 -30.68
N LEU A 85 16.66 6.11 -30.03
CA LEU A 85 16.59 4.79 -30.68
C LEU A 85 15.17 4.32 -31.02
N HIS A 86 14.17 5.18 -30.83
CA HIS A 86 12.75 4.86 -31.02
C HIS A 86 12.37 4.35 -32.44
N ASP A 87 13.06 4.79 -33.49
CA ASP A 87 12.74 4.43 -34.90
C ASP A 87 13.59 3.26 -35.45
N CYS A 88 14.45 2.64 -34.62
CA CYS A 88 15.32 1.56 -35.07
C CYS A 88 14.54 0.26 -35.36
N LYS A 89 14.66 -0.28 -36.59
CA LYS A 89 14.04 -1.57 -36.98
C LYS A 89 14.73 -2.81 -36.35
N SER A 90 15.96 -2.70 -35.88
CA SER A 90 16.71 -3.82 -35.29
C SER A 90 16.26 -4.12 -33.85
N LEU A 91 15.69 -5.32 -33.65
CA LEU A 91 15.24 -5.80 -32.34
C LEU A 91 16.40 -5.95 -31.35
N CYS A 92 17.58 -6.39 -31.80
CA CYS A 92 18.74 -6.59 -30.93
C CYS A 92 19.25 -5.25 -30.36
N LYS A 93 19.30 -4.20 -31.18
CA LYS A 93 19.72 -2.86 -30.74
C LYS A 93 18.73 -2.26 -29.72
N ARG A 94 17.43 -2.51 -29.91
CA ARG A 94 16.38 -2.11 -28.95
C ARG A 94 16.46 -2.91 -27.66
N ALA A 95 16.70 -4.22 -27.72
CA ALA A 95 16.89 -5.05 -26.53
C ALA A 95 18.09 -4.58 -25.70
N ALA A 96 19.24 -4.33 -26.35
CA ALA A 96 20.42 -3.79 -25.70
C ALA A 96 20.14 -2.41 -25.07
N ALA A 97 19.39 -1.55 -25.76
CA ALA A 97 19.02 -0.22 -25.26
C ALA A 97 18.11 -0.25 -24.01
N ARG A 98 17.38 -1.36 -23.77
CA ARG A 98 16.53 -1.53 -22.58
C ARG A 98 17.29 -2.08 -21.37
N LEU A 99 18.44 -2.73 -21.56
CA LEU A 99 19.24 -3.29 -20.48
C LEU A 99 19.60 -2.25 -19.40
N PRO A 100 20.01 -1.00 -19.73
CA PRO A 100 20.27 0.03 -18.73
C PRO A 100 19.07 0.41 -17.86
N VAL A 101 17.83 0.12 -18.28
CA VAL A 101 16.62 0.36 -17.49
C VAL A 101 16.31 -0.85 -16.60
N VAL A 102 16.40 -2.05 -17.15
CA VAL A 102 16.03 -3.30 -16.44
C VAL A 102 17.07 -3.69 -15.40
N VAL A 103 18.35 -3.59 -15.75
CA VAL A 103 19.45 -4.08 -14.91
C VAL A 103 19.45 -3.39 -13.54
N PRO A 104 19.32 -2.06 -13.42
CA PRO A 104 19.21 -1.41 -12.12
C PRO A 104 17.97 -1.84 -11.33
N ILE A 105 16.81 -1.97 -11.98
CA ILE A 105 15.56 -2.40 -11.31
C ILE A 105 15.73 -3.82 -10.75
N TRP A 106 16.26 -4.73 -11.56
CA TRP A 106 16.52 -6.12 -11.17
C TRP A 106 17.58 -6.21 -10.07
N PHE A 107 18.66 -5.44 -10.18
CA PHE A 107 19.73 -5.39 -9.18
C PHE A 107 19.23 -4.86 -7.83
N LEU A 108 18.47 -3.75 -7.84
CA LEU A 108 17.86 -3.20 -6.63
C LEU A 108 16.86 -4.17 -5.99
N ALA A 109 16.11 -4.94 -6.80
CA ALA A 109 15.20 -5.96 -6.29
C ALA A 109 15.93 -7.12 -5.59
N ILE A 110 17.14 -7.47 -6.03
CA ILE A 110 17.97 -8.50 -5.37
C ILE A 110 18.56 -7.99 -4.06
N ILE A 111 19.04 -6.75 -4.04
CA ILE A 111 19.69 -6.13 -2.89
C ILE A 111 18.69 -5.85 -1.76
N PHE A 112 17.50 -5.35 -2.10
CA PHE A 112 16.50 -4.91 -1.14
C PHE A 112 15.17 -5.65 -1.30
N PRO A 113 15.04 -6.89 -0.82
CA PRO A 113 13.79 -7.64 -0.92
C PRO A 113 12.82 -7.24 0.20
N PHE A 114 12.61 -5.95 0.47
CA PHE A 114 11.81 -5.45 1.59
C PHE A 114 10.47 -4.87 1.10
N PHE A 115 9.52 -5.74 0.76
CA PHE A 115 8.25 -5.31 0.16
C PHE A 115 7.47 -4.29 1.01
N GLY A 116 7.45 -4.46 2.33
CA GLY A 116 6.74 -3.54 3.24
C GLY A 116 7.32 -2.12 3.19
N PRO A 117 8.59 -1.91 3.59
CA PRO A 117 9.24 -0.60 3.54
C PRO A 117 9.25 0.03 2.14
N ILE A 118 9.46 -0.76 1.08
CA ILE A 118 9.45 -0.25 -0.30
C ILE A 118 8.05 0.25 -0.67
N ASN A 119 7.01 -0.54 -0.43
CA ASN A 119 5.63 -0.14 -0.75
C ASN A 119 5.22 1.10 0.05
N SER A 120 5.61 1.16 1.33
CA SER A 120 5.32 2.31 2.19
C SER A 120 6.08 3.57 1.76
N ALA A 121 7.35 3.46 1.38
CA ALA A 121 8.15 4.57 0.86
C ALA A 121 7.63 5.07 -0.49
N VAL A 122 7.29 4.17 -1.42
CA VAL A 122 6.69 4.55 -2.71
C VAL A 122 5.33 5.22 -2.49
N GLY A 123 4.52 4.72 -1.56
CA GLY A 123 3.24 5.31 -1.18
C GLY A 123 3.38 6.73 -0.61
N SER A 124 4.20 6.88 0.43
CA SER A 124 4.40 8.14 1.13
C SER A 124 5.07 9.21 0.27
N LEU A 125 5.98 8.82 -0.62
CA LEU A 125 6.71 9.75 -1.48
C LEU A 125 5.98 9.96 -2.82
N LEU A 126 5.92 8.93 -3.68
CA LEU A 126 5.48 9.09 -5.07
C LEU A 126 3.95 9.20 -5.18
N VAL A 127 3.21 8.34 -4.48
CA VAL A 127 1.73 8.32 -4.57
C VAL A 127 1.14 9.58 -3.95
N SER A 128 1.67 10.06 -2.82
CA SER A 128 1.28 11.33 -2.21
C SER A 128 1.29 12.49 -3.21
N PHE A 129 2.38 12.64 -3.98
CA PHE A 129 2.46 13.71 -4.98
C PHE A 129 1.55 13.47 -6.18
N THR A 130 1.57 12.27 -6.74
CA THR A 130 0.92 11.99 -8.04
C THR A 130 -0.60 11.85 -7.94
N VAL A 131 -1.12 11.34 -6.83
CA VAL A 131 -2.55 11.05 -6.66
C VAL A 131 -3.27 12.16 -5.88
N TYR A 132 -2.58 12.84 -4.96
CA TYR A 132 -3.23 13.84 -4.10
C TYR A 132 -2.73 15.26 -4.36
N ILE A 133 -1.44 15.53 -4.12
CA ILE A 133 -0.93 16.91 -4.08
C ILE A 133 -1.01 17.58 -5.45
N ILE A 134 -0.40 16.96 -6.49
CA ILE A 134 -0.34 17.55 -7.82
C ILE A 134 -1.75 17.72 -8.42
N PRO A 135 -2.64 16.71 -8.41
CA PRO A 135 -3.99 16.88 -8.96
C PRO A 135 -4.81 17.96 -8.22
N ALA A 136 -4.72 18.03 -6.90
CA ALA A 136 -5.45 19.03 -6.11
C ALA A 136 -4.93 20.46 -6.37
N LEU A 137 -3.60 20.63 -6.44
CA LEU A 137 -2.97 21.89 -6.83
C LEU A 137 -3.34 22.29 -8.25
N ALA A 138 -3.26 21.35 -9.20
CA ALA A 138 -3.62 21.58 -10.59
C ALA A 138 -5.07 22.05 -10.71
N HIS A 139 -6.02 21.40 -10.02
CA HIS A 139 -7.41 21.83 -9.99
C HIS A 139 -7.58 23.27 -9.48
N MET A 140 -6.89 23.63 -8.38
CA MET A 140 -6.94 25.00 -7.84
C MET A 140 -6.30 26.02 -8.79
N VAL A 141 -5.21 25.67 -9.47
CA VAL A 141 -4.57 26.56 -10.46
C VAL A 141 -5.45 26.75 -11.69
N THR A 142 -6.03 25.67 -12.24
CA THR A 142 -6.89 25.70 -13.43
C THR A 142 -8.14 26.56 -13.21
N PHE A 143 -8.77 26.47 -12.04
CA PHE A 143 -9.99 27.22 -11.73
C PHE A 143 -9.74 28.51 -10.92
N ARG A 144 -8.55 29.10 -11.01
CA ARG A 144 -8.19 30.31 -10.25
C ARG A 144 -8.97 31.55 -10.70
N SER A 145 -9.13 31.74 -12.01
CA SER A 145 -9.82 32.91 -12.56
C SER A 145 -11.34 32.75 -12.54
N PRO A 146 -12.10 33.85 -12.38
CA PRO A 146 -13.56 33.83 -12.49
C PRO A 146 -14.03 33.31 -13.85
N GLN A 147 -13.35 33.68 -14.95
CA GLN A 147 -13.71 33.20 -16.29
C GLN A 147 -13.60 31.68 -16.41
N SER A 148 -12.58 31.05 -15.81
CA SER A 148 -12.44 29.59 -15.82
C SER A 148 -13.52 28.89 -15.00
N ARG A 149 -14.02 29.52 -13.93
CA ARG A 149 -15.11 28.97 -13.08
C ARG A 149 -16.47 29.06 -13.77
N GLU A 150 -16.70 30.13 -14.53
CA GLU A 150 -17.95 30.31 -15.28
C GLU A 150 -18.04 29.33 -16.45
N ASN A 151 -16.93 29.13 -17.16
CA ASN A 151 -16.76 28.19 -18.27
C ASN A 151 -16.51 26.74 -17.83
N ALA A 152 -16.53 26.45 -16.53
CA ALA A 152 -16.36 25.11 -16.03
C ALA A 152 -17.54 24.24 -16.50
N VAL A 153 -17.22 23.17 -17.24
CA VAL A 153 -18.19 22.15 -17.67
C VAL A 153 -18.95 21.57 -16.46
N GLU A 154 -18.28 21.55 -15.30
CA GLU A 154 -18.81 20.95 -14.08
C GLU A 154 -18.56 21.88 -12.91
N ARG A 155 -19.64 22.32 -12.27
CA ARG A 155 -19.57 23.18 -11.10
C ARG A 155 -19.62 22.31 -9.83
N PRO A 156 -18.82 22.64 -8.81
CA PRO A 156 -18.88 21.92 -7.54
C PRO A 156 -20.29 22.00 -6.92
N PRO A 157 -20.75 20.94 -6.25
CA PRO A 157 -22.10 20.89 -5.71
C PRO A 157 -22.31 22.02 -4.70
N LYS A 158 -23.42 22.77 -4.85
CA LYS A 158 -23.75 23.91 -3.98
C LYS A 158 -23.87 23.50 -2.51
N PHE A 159 -24.32 22.27 -2.24
CA PHE A 159 -24.39 21.70 -0.89
C PHE A 159 -23.02 21.58 -0.20
N ALA A 160 -21.94 21.37 -0.94
CA ALA A 160 -20.58 21.25 -0.39
C ALA A 160 -19.83 22.60 -0.35
N GLY A 161 -20.54 23.73 -0.35
CA GLY A 161 -19.93 25.07 -0.29
C GLY A 161 -19.43 25.60 -1.65
N GLY A 162 -19.83 24.98 -2.77
CA GLY A 162 -19.50 25.43 -4.11
C GLY A 162 -17.99 25.53 -4.37
N TRP A 163 -17.55 26.61 -5.02
CA TRP A 163 -16.13 26.81 -5.35
C TRP A 163 -15.27 27.03 -4.10
N THR A 164 -15.76 27.79 -3.13
CA THR A 164 -15.03 28.02 -1.87
C THR A 164 -14.80 26.69 -1.14
N GLY A 165 -15.83 25.85 -1.03
CA GLY A 165 -15.70 24.52 -0.44
C GLY A 165 -14.71 23.61 -1.18
N ALA A 166 -14.76 23.58 -2.51
CA ALA A 166 -13.81 22.82 -3.31
C ALA A 166 -12.35 23.27 -3.09
N TYR A 167 -12.10 24.57 -2.97
CA TYR A 167 -10.78 25.11 -2.65
C TYR A 167 -10.32 24.77 -1.23
N VAL A 168 -11.22 24.87 -0.25
CA VAL A 168 -10.92 24.51 1.14
C VAL A 168 -10.56 23.03 1.24
N ILE A 169 -11.36 22.15 0.62
CA ILE A 169 -11.10 20.70 0.61
C ILE A 169 -9.77 20.39 -0.07
N ASN A 170 -9.52 20.94 -1.26
CA ASN A 170 -8.25 20.69 -1.96
C ASN A 170 -7.05 21.23 -1.20
N SER A 171 -7.15 22.41 -0.58
CA SER A 171 -6.08 22.98 0.24
C SER A 171 -5.82 22.12 1.47
N PHE A 172 -6.88 21.64 2.12
CA PHE A 172 -6.78 20.73 3.25
C PHE A 172 -6.10 19.42 2.84
N VAL A 173 -6.53 18.79 1.74
CA VAL A 173 -5.90 17.55 1.23
C VAL A 173 -4.42 17.76 0.94
N VAL A 174 -4.05 18.86 0.29
CA VAL A 174 -2.65 19.17 0.00
C VAL A 174 -1.85 19.32 1.29
N ALA A 175 -2.30 20.15 2.23
CA ALA A 175 -1.59 20.40 3.47
C ALA A 175 -1.49 19.12 4.33
N TRP A 176 -2.60 18.38 4.47
CA TRP A 176 -2.66 17.16 5.24
C TRP A 176 -1.76 16.06 4.65
N VAL A 177 -1.85 15.82 3.34
CA VAL A 177 -1.02 14.79 2.69
C VAL A 177 0.45 15.19 2.68
N LEU A 178 0.78 16.48 2.55
CA LEU A 178 2.17 16.95 2.70
C LEU A 178 2.73 16.71 4.10
N VAL A 179 1.97 17.01 5.15
CA VAL A 179 2.45 16.88 6.54
C VAL A 179 2.43 15.42 7.00
N VAL A 180 1.28 14.75 6.87
CA VAL A 180 1.06 13.40 7.41
C VAL A 180 1.55 12.32 6.45
N GLY A 181 1.22 12.44 5.16
CA GLY A 181 1.61 11.46 4.15
C GLY A 181 3.10 11.52 3.81
N PHE A 182 3.54 12.65 3.28
CA PHE A 182 4.92 12.86 2.86
C PHE A 182 5.87 13.13 4.04
N GLY A 183 5.51 14.03 4.95
CA GLY A 183 6.34 14.38 6.11
C GLY A 183 6.53 13.20 7.07
N PHE A 184 5.53 12.95 7.92
CA PHE A 184 5.63 11.88 8.92
C PHE A 184 5.70 10.48 8.30
N GLY A 185 4.85 10.18 7.31
CA GLY A 185 4.85 8.89 6.62
C GLY A 185 6.14 8.62 5.85
N GLY A 186 6.68 9.62 5.15
CA GLY A 186 7.97 9.51 4.46
C GLY A 186 9.12 9.33 5.43
N TRP A 187 9.16 10.11 6.52
CA TRP A 187 10.15 9.94 7.60
C TRP A 187 10.13 8.52 8.19
N ALA A 188 8.95 8.03 8.59
CA ALA A 188 8.78 6.68 9.14
C ALA A 188 9.17 5.59 8.13
N SER A 189 8.83 5.77 6.85
CA SER A 189 9.16 4.80 5.80
C SER A 189 10.66 4.73 5.54
N ILE A 190 11.32 5.89 5.42
CA ILE A 190 12.77 5.97 5.15
C ILE A 190 13.57 5.45 6.35
N THR A 191 13.18 5.82 7.57
CA THR A 191 13.87 5.34 8.79
C THR A 191 13.75 3.83 8.94
N ASN A 192 12.56 3.25 8.73
CA ASN A 192 12.38 1.80 8.70
C ASN A 192 13.19 1.13 7.58
N PHE A 193 13.25 1.74 6.39
CA PHE A 193 14.05 1.23 5.29
C PHE A 193 15.54 1.21 5.65
N VAL A 194 16.09 2.33 6.13
CA VAL A 194 17.50 2.45 6.55
C VAL A 194 17.82 1.46 7.67
N GLN A 195 16.92 1.31 8.64
CA GLN A 195 17.10 0.34 9.73
C GLN A 195 17.17 -1.11 9.21
N GLN A 196 16.35 -1.47 8.24
CA GLN A 196 16.42 -2.81 7.63
C GLN A 196 17.70 -3.02 6.83
N VAL A 197 18.17 -2.00 6.11
CA VAL A 197 19.47 -2.06 5.42
C VAL A 197 20.62 -2.23 6.42
N ASN A 198 20.63 -1.47 7.52
CA ASN A 198 21.67 -1.56 8.54
C ASN A 198 21.65 -2.91 9.29
N THR A 199 20.46 -3.52 9.44
CA THR A 199 20.30 -4.78 10.18
C THR A 199 20.66 -6.02 9.34
N PHE A 200 20.27 -6.04 8.06
CA PHE A 200 20.44 -7.21 7.18
C PHE A 200 21.59 -7.07 6.16
N GLY A 201 22.17 -5.88 6.02
CA GLY A 201 23.19 -5.56 5.02
C GLY A 201 22.62 -5.41 3.60
N LEU A 202 23.50 -5.12 2.64
CA LEU A 202 23.14 -4.94 1.21
C LEU A 202 22.81 -6.26 0.48
N PHE A 203 22.90 -7.40 1.16
CA PHE A 203 22.50 -8.70 0.64
C PHE A 203 21.94 -9.52 1.80
N ALA A 204 20.64 -9.41 2.03
CA ALA A 204 19.99 -10.22 3.05
C ALA A 204 20.15 -11.71 2.68
N LYS A 205 20.77 -12.50 3.57
CA LYS A 205 20.97 -13.95 3.35
C LYS A 205 19.66 -14.73 3.32
N CYS A 206 18.57 -14.19 3.87
CA CYS A 206 17.24 -14.77 3.72
C CYS A 206 16.13 -13.70 3.75
N TYR A 207 15.01 -14.03 3.12
CA TYR A 207 13.79 -13.22 3.06
C TYR A 207 12.88 -13.53 4.25
N GLN A 208 12.48 -12.52 5.02
CA GLN A 208 11.72 -12.67 6.29
C GLN A 208 12.42 -13.55 7.35
N CYS A 209 13.73 -13.39 7.56
CA CYS A 209 14.41 -14.13 8.63
C CYS A 209 13.92 -13.69 10.02
N PRO A 210 13.89 -14.61 11.02
CA PRO A 210 13.74 -14.22 12.41
C PRO A 210 14.83 -13.21 12.81
N PRO A 211 14.53 -12.22 13.67
CA PRO A 211 15.56 -11.33 14.19
C PRO A 211 16.67 -12.15 14.86
N HIS A 212 17.92 -11.79 14.60
CA HIS A 212 19.06 -12.41 15.28
C HIS A 212 18.84 -12.29 16.80
N ILE A 213 18.98 -13.42 17.51
CA ILE A 213 18.81 -13.57 18.97
C ILE A 213 19.76 -12.66 19.80
N GLY A 214 20.54 -11.77 19.18
CA GLY A 214 21.48 -10.86 19.83
C GLY A 214 21.14 -9.37 19.79
N ALA A 215 20.04 -8.94 19.17
CA ALA A 215 19.65 -7.51 19.17
C ALA A 215 18.56 -7.27 20.23
N PRO A 216 18.76 -6.39 21.23
CA PRO A 216 17.69 -6.05 22.16
C PRO A 216 16.52 -5.42 21.38
N PRO A 217 15.27 -5.71 21.76
CA PRO A 217 14.11 -5.18 21.06
C PRO A 217 14.15 -3.65 21.07
N PRO A 218 13.75 -2.98 19.97
CA PRO A 218 13.54 -1.54 20.00
C PRO A 218 12.52 -1.27 21.10
N MET A 219 12.94 -0.55 22.14
CA MET A 219 12.11 -0.09 23.23
C MET A 219 10.90 0.61 22.64
N ALA A 220 9.72 0.00 22.81
CA ALA A 220 8.47 0.70 22.63
C ALA A 220 8.47 1.89 23.61
N PRO A 221 8.14 3.12 23.20
CA PRO A 221 7.97 4.23 24.13
C PRO A 221 6.86 3.87 25.13
N ALA A 222 7.16 3.99 26.42
CA ALA A 222 6.25 3.69 27.51
C ALA A 222 4.94 4.51 27.40
N PRO A 223 3.77 3.94 27.77
CA PRO A 223 2.52 4.67 27.74
C PRO A 223 2.49 5.74 28.85
N THR A 224 2.33 7.00 28.44
CA THR A 224 1.99 8.11 29.34
C THR A 224 0.53 8.00 29.79
N PRO A 225 0.20 8.35 31.05
CA PRO A 225 -1.16 8.22 31.56
C PRO A 225 -2.11 9.25 30.93
N MET A 226 -3.31 8.78 30.60
CA MET A 226 -4.39 9.49 29.92
C MET A 226 -4.89 10.71 30.70
N ALA A 227 -5.06 11.84 30.01
CA ALA A 227 -6.01 12.89 30.39
C ALA A 227 -7.20 12.84 29.43
N ALA A 228 -8.37 12.61 30.01
CA ALA A 228 -9.65 12.49 29.32
C ALA A 228 -10.10 13.81 28.68
N VAL A 229 -10.55 13.76 27.43
CA VAL A 229 -11.51 14.74 26.87
C VAL A 229 -12.53 13.99 26.02
N LEU A 230 -13.78 14.41 26.20
CA LEU A 230 -15.02 13.78 25.76
C LEU A 230 -15.30 13.86 24.25
N ASN A 231 -15.90 12.77 23.79
CA ASN A 231 -16.82 12.52 22.68
C ASN A 231 -17.53 13.73 22.02
N ALA A 232 -17.53 13.81 20.67
CA ALA A 232 -18.65 14.34 19.86
C ALA A 232 -18.52 14.02 18.34
N THR A 233 -19.41 13.13 17.87
CA THR A 233 -20.14 13.16 16.57
C THR A 233 -19.41 13.27 15.22
N GLY A 234 -19.43 12.15 14.46
CA GLY A 234 -20.02 12.07 13.11
C GLY A 234 -19.19 12.45 11.88
N GLY A 235 -18.99 11.49 10.96
CA GLY A 235 -18.87 11.78 9.51
C GLY A 235 -17.69 11.14 8.78
N PHE A 236 -17.99 10.08 8.00
CA PHE A 236 -17.33 9.66 6.75
C PHE A 236 -15.80 9.87 6.59
N GLY A 237 -15.03 8.80 6.81
CA GLY A 237 -13.62 8.71 6.42
C GLY A 237 -13.31 7.42 5.67
N LEU A 238 -13.39 7.47 4.33
CA LEU A 238 -12.79 6.48 3.44
C LEU A 238 -11.32 6.88 3.23
N PHE A 239 -10.41 5.97 3.58
CA PHE A 239 -8.94 6.04 3.43
C PHE A 239 -8.18 6.93 4.43
N GLY A 240 -7.58 6.27 5.43
CA GLY A 240 -6.49 6.78 6.26
C GLY A 240 -5.76 5.58 6.91
N PRO A 241 -4.43 5.62 7.09
CA PRO A 241 -3.67 4.49 7.61
C PRO A 241 -3.99 4.30 9.09
N ALA A 242 -4.19 3.04 9.49
CA ALA A 242 -4.44 2.66 10.86
C ALA A 242 -3.28 3.11 11.76
N SER A 243 -3.55 4.04 12.67
CA SER A 243 -2.73 4.26 13.86
C SER A 243 -3.56 3.99 15.12
N SER A 244 -3.06 2.98 15.83
CA SER A 244 -3.16 2.72 17.27
C SER A 244 -4.37 1.93 17.83
N PRO A 245 -4.11 1.06 18.83
CA PRO A 245 -5.00 -0.03 19.21
C PRO A 245 -5.96 0.35 20.35
N ALA A 246 -7.19 -0.15 20.27
CA ALA A 246 -8.12 -0.19 21.41
C ALA A 246 -7.75 -1.37 22.34
N PRO A 247 -7.95 -1.25 23.67
CA PRO A 247 -7.60 -2.30 24.62
C PRO A 247 -8.58 -3.49 24.53
N ALA A 248 -8.04 -4.70 24.54
CA ALA A 248 -8.80 -5.95 24.55
C ALA A 248 -9.40 -6.25 25.95
N PRO A 249 -10.61 -6.84 26.04
CA PRO A 249 -11.01 -7.59 27.22
C PRO A 249 -10.44 -9.03 27.17
N SER A 250 -10.08 -9.55 28.34
CA SER A 250 -9.33 -10.78 28.60
C SER A 250 -9.97 -12.08 28.08
N PRO A 251 -9.18 -13.15 27.82
CA PRO A 251 -9.70 -14.43 27.34
C PRO A 251 -10.18 -15.33 28.49
N VAL A 252 -11.45 -15.75 28.43
CA VAL A 252 -11.99 -16.88 29.21
C VAL A 252 -12.11 -18.09 28.29
N THR A 253 -11.04 -18.87 28.16
CA THR A 253 -11.13 -20.19 27.50
C THR A 253 -10.04 -21.15 28.00
N GLN A 254 -10.04 -21.46 29.30
CA GLN A 254 -9.27 -22.59 29.86
C GLN A 254 -10.13 -23.84 30.15
N PHE A 255 -11.37 -23.93 29.63
CA PHE A 255 -12.31 -24.99 30.06
C PHE A 255 -12.47 -26.19 29.11
N PHE A 256 -11.87 -26.21 27.91
CA PHE A 256 -12.12 -27.29 26.93
C PHE A 256 -10.96 -28.26 26.68
N LEU A 257 -9.77 -28.07 27.28
CA LEU A 257 -8.63 -28.95 27.00
C LEU A 257 -8.51 -30.20 27.90
N ARG A 258 -9.42 -30.44 28.85
CA ARG A 258 -9.25 -31.53 29.84
C ARG A 258 -10.03 -32.81 29.55
N HIS A 259 -10.87 -32.89 28.52
CA HIS A 259 -11.79 -34.03 28.37
C HIS A 259 -11.48 -35.06 27.28
N HIS A 260 -10.41 -34.91 26.49
CA HIS A 260 -10.17 -35.80 25.34
C HIS A 260 -9.14 -36.93 25.52
N HIS A 261 -8.55 -37.12 26.71
CA HIS A 261 -7.42 -38.07 26.86
C HIS A 261 -7.73 -39.45 27.48
N HIS A 262 -9.00 -39.83 27.66
CA HIS A 262 -9.37 -41.16 28.17
C HIS A 262 -10.39 -41.88 27.30
N ARG A 263 -9.91 -42.52 26.22
CA ARG A 263 -10.49 -43.75 25.66
C ARG A 263 -9.64 -44.18 24.49
N HIS A 264 -8.88 -45.28 24.65
CA HIS A 264 -8.65 -46.34 23.67
C HIS A 264 -7.48 -47.21 24.13
N HIS A 265 -7.76 -48.23 24.94
CA HIS A 265 -6.99 -49.49 24.95
C HIS A 265 -7.85 -50.58 25.61
N ARG A 266 -8.54 -51.39 24.79
CA ARG A 266 -8.97 -52.74 25.18
C ARG A 266 -9.24 -53.60 23.93
N HIS A 267 -8.69 -54.82 23.99
CA HIS A 267 -8.85 -56.02 23.13
C HIS A 267 -8.08 -56.06 21.79
N GLY A 268 -7.36 -57.13 21.45
CA GLY A 268 -7.22 -58.41 22.15
C GLY A 268 -6.25 -59.38 21.45
N LEU A 269 -6.06 -60.52 22.15
CA LEU A 269 -5.46 -61.81 21.77
C LEU A 269 -3.96 -61.81 21.41
#